data_AF-Q8WYW8-F1
#
_entry.id   AF-Q8WYW8-F1
#
_cell.length_a   1.000
_cell.length_b   1.000
_cell.length_c   1.000
_cell.angle_alpha   90.00
_cell.angle_beta   90.00
_cell.angle_gamma   90.00
#
_symmetry.space_group_name_H-M   'P 1'
#
loop_
_entity.id
_entity.type
_entity.pdbx_description
1 polymer ?
#
loop_
_entity_poly.entity_id
_entity_poly.type
_entity_poly.pdbx_seq_one_letter_code
_entity_poly.pdbx_strand_id
1 'polypeptide(L)'
;MPIADYRTRWSGITRQHMRKAVPFQVAQKEILKLLKGKVVVGHALHNDFQALKYVHPRSQTRDTTYVPNFLSEPGLHTRARVSLKDLALQLLHKKIQVGQHGHSSVEDATTAMELYRLVEVQWEQQEARSLWTCPEDREPDSSTDMEQYMEDQYWPDDLAHGSRGGAREAQDRRN
;
A
#
# COMPACT_ATOMS: atom_id res chain seq x y z
N MET A 1 -25.89 8.13 26.17
CA MET A 1 -24.86 8.76 27.03
C MET A 1 -24.76 10.24 26.69
N PRO A 2 -24.79 11.14 27.68
CA PRO A 2 -24.52 12.57 27.47
C PRO A 2 -23.02 12.82 27.20
N ILE A 3 -22.70 13.95 26.54
CA ILE A 3 -21.31 14.39 26.30
C ILE A 3 -20.70 14.87 27.62
N ALA A 4 -19.57 14.29 28.03
CA ALA A 4 -18.85 14.69 29.23
C ALA A 4 -17.94 15.91 29.01
N ASP A 5 -17.22 15.95 27.89
CA ASP A 5 -16.34 17.07 27.51
C ASP A 5 -16.30 17.21 25.97
N TYR A 6 -16.39 18.45 25.48
CA TYR A 6 -16.31 18.79 24.06
C TYR A 6 -14.88 18.92 23.55
N ARG A 7 -13.92 19.07 24.47
CA ARG A 7 -12.49 19.28 24.15
C ARG A 7 -12.28 20.46 23.20
N THR A 8 -13.04 21.55 23.38
CA THR A 8 -13.12 22.70 22.45
C THR A 8 -11.76 23.24 22.04
N ARG A 9 -10.80 23.28 22.97
CA ARG A 9 -9.41 23.73 22.71
C ARG A 9 -8.71 22.93 21.59
N TRP A 10 -9.06 21.66 21.42
CA TRP A 10 -8.47 20.80 20.40
C TRP A 10 -9.42 20.54 19.23
N SER A 11 -10.72 20.41 19.49
CA SER A 11 -11.71 20.02 18.48
C SER A 11 -12.35 21.21 17.74
N GLY A 12 -12.31 22.41 18.33
CA GLY A 12 -13.13 23.54 17.88
C GLY A 12 -14.64 23.33 18.07
N ILE A 13 -15.07 22.23 18.70
CA ILE A 13 -16.47 21.88 18.86
C ILE A 13 -17.04 22.55 20.12
N THR A 14 -18.18 23.22 19.97
CA THR A 14 -18.93 23.80 21.09
C THR A 14 -20.28 23.10 21.27
N ARG A 15 -20.93 23.33 22.43
CA ARG A 15 -22.29 22.86 22.68
C ARG A 15 -23.30 23.31 21.61
N GLN A 16 -23.07 24.47 21.00
CA GLN A 16 -23.95 24.99 19.95
C GLN A 16 -23.87 24.15 18.67
N HIS A 17 -22.68 23.66 18.31
CA HIS A 17 -22.51 22.78 17.14
C HIS A 17 -23.30 21.48 17.29
N MET A 18 -23.43 20.97 18.52
CA MET A 18 -24.19 19.74 18.79
C MET A 18 -25.70 19.89 18.64
N ARG A 19 -26.25 21.11 18.67
CA ARG A 19 -27.70 21.33 18.47
C ARG A 19 -28.16 20.95 17.06
N LYS A 20 -27.25 21.04 16.08
CA LYS A 20 -27.50 20.71 14.67
C LYS A 20 -26.66 19.52 14.20
N ALA A 21 -26.11 18.73 15.13
CA ALA A 21 -25.24 17.63 14.78
C ALA A 21 -26.01 16.50 14.11
N VAL A 22 -25.38 15.92 13.09
CA VAL A 22 -25.89 14.74 12.40
C VAL A 22 -25.64 13.50 13.28
N PRO A 23 -26.58 12.53 13.34
CA PRO A 23 -26.34 11.27 14.03
C PRO A 23 -25.10 10.55 13.48
N PHE A 24 -24.29 9.97 14.38
CA PHE A 24 -23.02 9.33 14.02
C PHE A 24 -23.16 8.30 12.89
N GLN A 25 -24.19 7.46 12.93
CA GLN A 25 -24.42 6.41 11.92
C GLN A 25 -24.67 6.98 10.52
N VAL A 26 -25.34 8.12 10.43
CA VAL A 26 -25.63 8.80 9.15
C VAL A 26 -24.33 9.40 8.60
N ALA A 27 -23.61 10.16 9.43
CA ALA A 27 -22.32 10.75 9.05
C ALA A 27 -21.30 9.66 8.67
N GLN A 28 -21.21 8.58 9.44
CA GLN A 28 -20.32 7.46 9.17
C GLN A 28 -20.63 6.82 7.81
N LYS A 29 -21.91 6.55 7.50
CA LYS A 29 -22.31 5.97 6.22
C LYS A 29 -21.93 6.85 5.03
N GLU A 30 -22.10 8.17 5.16
CA GLU A 30 -21.71 9.14 4.14
C GLU A 30 -20.20 9.18 3.95
N ILE A 31 -19.43 9.25 5.05
CA ILE A 31 -17.97 9.24 5.01
C ILE A 31 -17.45 7.96 4.35
N LEU A 32 -17.94 6.77 4.78
CA LEU A 32 -17.50 5.50 4.19
C LEU A 32 -17.81 5.40 2.70
N LYS A 33 -18.93 5.96 2.25
CA LYS A 33 -19.26 6.05 0.83
C LYS A 33 -18.24 6.90 0.07
N LEU A 34 -17.78 8.00 0.66
CA LEU A 34 -16.76 8.87 0.06
C LEU A 34 -15.38 8.20 0.03
N LEU A 35 -15.00 7.46 1.07
CA LEU A 35 -13.69 6.80 1.18
C LEU A 35 -13.56 5.57 0.27
N LYS A 36 -14.67 4.99 -0.20
CA LYS A 36 -14.66 3.75 -0.98
C LYS A 36 -13.85 3.93 -2.28
N GLY A 37 -12.80 3.13 -2.42
CA GLY A 37 -11.94 3.09 -3.62
C GLY A 37 -11.09 4.34 -3.82
N LYS A 38 -10.88 5.14 -2.77
CA LYS A 38 -10.04 6.34 -2.82
C LYS A 38 -8.81 6.16 -1.95
N VAL A 39 -7.73 6.83 -2.34
CA VAL A 39 -6.56 7.02 -1.50
C VAL A 39 -6.85 8.11 -0.47
N VAL A 40 -6.57 7.85 0.79
CA VAL A 40 -6.80 8.77 1.91
C VAL A 40 -5.47 9.34 2.38
N VAL A 41 -5.35 10.65 2.26
CA VAL A 41 -4.20 11.43 2.74
C VAL A 41 -4.58 12.14 4.03
N GLY A 42 -3.71 12.08 5.04
CA GLY A 42 -3.95 12.78 6.30
C GLY A 42 -2.77 12.65 7.26
N HIS A 43 -2.95 13.06 8.50
CA HIS A 43 -1.90 13.01 9.51
C HIS A 43 -2.36 12.18 10.71
N ALA A 44 -1.61 11.13 11.06
CA ALA A 44 -1.96 10.23 12.15
C ALA A 44 -3.36 9.59 11.98
N LEU A 45 -3.68 9.16 10.75
CA LEU A 45 -5.00 8.69 10.30
C LEU A 45 -5.57 7.51 11.11
N HIS A 46 -4.71 6.75 11.80
CA HIS A 46 -5.13 5.68 12.70
C HIS A 46 -6.12 6.17 13.77
N ASN A 47 -5.97 7.41 14.27
CA ASN A 47 -6.89 7.99 15.25
C ASN A 47 -8.28 8.22 14.64
N ASP A 48 -8.32 8.78 13.43
CA ASP A 48 -9.56 9.08 12.71
C ASP A 48 -10.31 7.80 12.33
N PHE A 49 -9.58 6.80 11.80
CA PHE A 49 -10.14 5.51 11.45
C PHE A 49 -10.67 4.76 12.67
N GLN A 50 -9.99 4.84 13.82
CA GLN A 50 -10.49 4.28 15.07
C GLN A 50 -11.77 4.99 15.54
N ALA A 51 -11.83 6.32 15.46
CA ALA A 51 -13.03 7.09 15.78
C ALA A 51 -14.20 6.75 14.84
N LEU A 52 -13.92 6.51 13.56
CA LEU A 52 -14.89 6.07 12.55
C LEU A 52 -15.21 4.58 12.63
N LYS A 53 -14.56 3.80 13.49
CA LYS A 53 -14.68 2.32 13.57
C LYS A 53 -14.54 1.66 12.20
N TYR A 54 -13.54 2.11 11.44
CA TYR A 54 -13.29 1.69 10.07
C TYR A 54 -11.83 1.28 9.89
N VAL A 55 -11.59 0.33 8.99
CA VAL A 55 -10.23 -0.07 8.61
C VAL A 55 -10.08 0.21 7.12
N HIS A 56 -9.25 1.20 6.79
CA HIS A 56 -8.92 1.53 5.42
C HIS A 56 -7.72 0.68 4.93
N PRO A 57 -7.70 0.22 3.66
CA PRO A 57 -6.57 -0.53 3.13
C PRO A 57 -5.26 0.26 3.25
N ARG A 58 -4.21 -0.40 3.73
CA ARG A 58 -2.90 0.24 3.92
C ARG A 58 -2.31 0.79 2.62
N SER A 59 -2.48 0.05 1.51
CA SER A 59 -2.04 0.47 0.17
C SER A 59 -2.75 1.72 -0.36
N GLN A 60 -3.90 2.09 0.23
CA GLN A 60 -4.65 3.30 -0.10
C GLN A 60 -4.54 4.37 0.99
N THR A 61 -3.64 4.19 1.98
CA THR A 61 -3.45 5.14 3.06
C THR A 61 -2.13 5.90 2.86
N ARG A 62 -2.16 7.23 2.94
CA ARG A 62 -0.98 8.11 2.88
C ARG A 62 -0.94 8.93 4.17
N ASP A 63 -0.25 8.40 5.18
CA ASP A 63 -0.13 9.06 6.47
C ASP A 63 1.11 9.98 6.50
N THR A 64 0.88 11.27 6.50
CA THR A 64 1.94 12.30 6.47
C THR A 64 2.86 12.30 7.68
N THR A 65 2.57 11.54 8.74
CA THR A 65 3.54 11.27 9.81
C THR A 65 4.83 10.62 9.30
N TYR A 66 4.78 9.95 8.15
CA TYR A 66 5.95 9.35 7.51
C TYR A 66 6.64 10.28 6.49
N VAL A 67 6.12 11.47 6.19
CA VAL A 67 6.77 12.46 5.28
C VAL A 67 8.24 12.70 5.64
N PRO A 68 8.64 12.84 6.92
CA PRO A 68 10.05 12.98 7.29
C PRO A 68 10.94 11.85 6.79
N ASN A 69 10.43 10.63 6.67
CA ASN A 69 11.21 9.48 6.19
C ASN A 69 11.56 9.58 4.70
N PHE A 70 10.76 10.30 3.92
CA PHE A 70 11.02 10.55 2.50
C PHE A 70 11.96 11.73 2.27
N LEU A 71 11.98 12.68 3.21
CA LEU A 71 12.81 13.89 3.13
C LEU A 71 14.15 13.76 3.87
N SER A 72 14.28 12.82 4.80
CA SER A 72 15.52 12.61 5.55
C SER A 72 16.57 11.89 4.72
N GLU A 73 17.83 12.25 4.94
CA GLU A 73 18.99 11.54 4.40
C GLU A 73 18.91 10.03 4.74
N PRO A 74 19.27 9.14 3.79
CA PRO A 74 19.24 7.70 4.01
C PRO A 74 20.17 7.32 5.17
N GLY A 75 19.58 7.00 6.32
CA GLY A 75 20.29 6.60 7.55
C GLY A 75 19.78 7.27 8.82
N LEU A 76 19.11 8.43 8.72
CA LEU A 76 18.49 9.09 9.88
C LEU A 76 16.99 8.83 9.91
N HIS A 77 16.61 7.60 10.28
CA HIS A 77 15.20 7.28 10.52
C HIS A 77 14.73 7.97 11.79
N THR A 78 14.12 9.14 11.65
CA THR A 78 13.43 9.79 12.77
C THR A 78 12.17 9.00 13.08
N ARG A 79 12.27 8.01 13.98
CA ARG A 79 11.11 7.25 14.49
C ARG A 79 10.18 8.08 15.39
N ALA A 80 10.53 9.35 15.64
CA ALA A 80 9.68 10.23 16.43
C ALA A 80 8.47 10.65 15.60
N ARG A 81 7.27 10.43 16.15
CA ARG A 81 6.04 10.97 15.57
C ARG A 81 6.08 12.49 15.68
N VAL A 82 6.33 13.15 14.57
CA VAL A 82 6.37 14.62 14.50
C VAL A 82 4.94 15.14 14.41
N SER A 83 4.63 16.23 15.13
CA SER A 83 3.31 16.84 15.06
C SER A 83 3.07 17.50 13.71
N LEU A 84 1.81 17.53 13.25
CA LEU A 84 1.44 18.24 12.02
C LEU A 84 1.89 19.71 12.05
N LYS A 85 1.79 20.35 13.23
CA LYS A 85 2.18 21.74 13.43
C LYS A 85 3.67 21.97 13.20
N ASP A 86 4.51 21.08 13.71
CA ASP A 86 5.96 21.19 13.54
C ASP A 86 6.36 20.93 12.09
N LEU A 87 5.74 19.93 11.44
CA LEU A 87 5.95 19.66 10.01
C LEU A 87 5.52 20.83 9.13
N ALA A 88 4.35 21.41 9.39
CA ALA A 88 3.86 22.57 8.68
C ALA A 88 4.80 23.77 8.84
N LEU A 89 5.34 23.98 10.03
CA LEU A 89 6.27 25.07 10.30
C LEU A 89 7.64 24.84 9.61
N GLN A 90 8.16 23.62 9.66
CA GLN A 90 9.49 23.30 9.12
C GLN A 90 9.50 23.21 7.60
N LEU A 91 8.51 22.54 7.00
CA LEU A 91 8.52 22.20 5.58
C LEU A 91 7.69 23.16 4.72
N LEU A 92 6.60 23.71 5.27
CA LEU A 92 5.72 24.62 4.56
C LEU A 92 5.90 26.08 5.00
N HIS A 93 6.68 26.34 6.06
CA HIS A 93 6.81 27.64 6.70
C HIS A 93 5.47 28.26 7.13
N LYS A 94 4.47 27.40 7.43
CA LYS A 94 3.11 27.80 7.81
C LYS A 94 2.88 27.54 9.31
N LYS A 95 2.28 28.52 9.99
CA LYS A 95 1.82 28.37 11.37
C LYS A 95 0.34 28.03 11.37
N ILE A 96 0.02 26.77 11.69
CA ILE A 96 -1.35 26.28 11.84
C ILE A 96 -1.75 26.20 13.31
N GLN A 97 -3.05 26.06 13.59
CA GLN A 97 -3.57 25.85 14.96
C GLN A 97 -3.20 27.00 15.92
N VAL A 98 -3.13 28.23 15.42
CA VAL A 98 -2.73 29.42 16.20
C VAL A 98 -3.89 30.11 16.93
N GLY A 99 -5.13 29.74 16.61
CA GLY A 99 -6.34 30.37 17.16
C GLY A 99 -6.72 29.89 18.56
N GLN A 100 -7.43 30.73 19.31
CA GLN A 100 -7.99 30.37 20.63
C GLN A 100 -9.29 29.57 20.54
N HIS A 101 -9.91 29.47 19.36
CA HIS A 101 -11.19 28.82 19.13
C HIS A 101 -11.09 27.31 18.89
N GLY A 102 -9.91 26.72 19.09
CA GLY A 102 -9.62 25.32 18.77
C GLY A 102 -9.09 25.13 17.36
N HIS A 103 -8.87 23.86 16.99
CA HIS A 103 -8.32 23.52 15.69
C HIS A 103 -9.42 23.48 14.62
N SER A 104 -9.04 23.76 13.38
CA SER A 104 -9.92 23.65 12.22
C SER A 104 -9.58 22.38 11.45
N SER A 105 -10.53 21.46 11.35
CA SER A 105 -10.34 20.22 10.56
C SER A 105 -10.04 20.50 9.09
N VAL A 106 -10.54 21.61 8.55
CA VAL A 106 -10.28 22.02 7.16
C VAL A 106 -8.84 22.51 6.99
N GLU A 107 -8.33 23.28 7.96
CA GLU A 107 -6.93 23.71 7.98
C GLU A 107 -6.01 22.49 8.05
N ASP A 108 -6.24 21.60 9.02
CA ASP A 108 -5.44 20.41 9.25
C ASP A 108 -5.42 19.48 8.01
N ALA A 109 -6.59 19.23 7.39
CA ALA A 109 -6.68 18.40 6.19
C ALA A 109 -5.97 19.02 4.97
N THR A 110 -6.08 20.35 4.82
CA THR A 110 -5.41 21.08 3.74
C THR A 110 -3.89 21.02 3.92
N THR A 111 -3.40 21.25 5.13
CA THR A 111 -1.98 21.20 5.43
C THR A 111 -1.41 19.79 5.29
N ALA A 112 -2.14 18.75 5.69
CA ALA A 112 -1.72 17.38 5.43
C ALA A 112 -1.60 17.09 3.93
N MET A 113 -2.54 17.56 3.11
CA MET A 113 -2.46 17.42 1.66
C MET A 113 -1.25 18.17 1.08
N GLU A 114 -0.96 19.38 1.56
CA GLU A 114 0.22 20.16 1.14
C GLU A 114 1.53 19.42 1.48
N LEU A 115 1.64 18.83 2.67
CA LEU A 115 2.80 18.03 3.06
C LEU A 115 2.97 16.80 2.17
N TYR A 116 1.87 16.11 1.85
CA TYR A 116 1.91 14.96 0.95
C TYR A 116 2.42 15.35 -0.45
N ARG A 117 1.99 16.48 -1.00
CA ARG A 117 2.45 16.97 -2.31
C ARG A 117 3.96 17.19 -2.40
N LEU A 118 4.64 17.47 -1.29
CA LEU A 118 6.11 17.60 -1.26
C LEU A 118 6.81 16.27 -1.58
N VAL A 119 6.20 15.14 -1.23
CA VAL A 119 6.79 13.79 -1.34
C VAL A 119 6.00 12.87 -2.27
N GLU A 120 4.95 13.36 -2.92
CA GLU A 120 4.00 12.59 -3.73
C GLU A 120 4.71 11.68 -4.75
N VAL A 121 5.69 12.23 -5.48
CA VAL A 121 6.42 11.48 -6.51
C VAL A 121 7.20 10.32 -5.91
N GLN A 122 7.93 10.55 -4.81
CA GLN A 122 8.72 9.50 -4.15
C GLN A 122 7.82 8.45 -3.50
N TRP A 123 6.72 8.90 -2.90
CA TRP A 123 5.76 8.04 -2.23
C TRP A 123 5.10 7.08 -3.23
N GLU A 124 4.53 7.58 -4.31
CA GLU A 124 3.83 6.74 -5.29
C GLU A 124 4.78 5.79 -6.02
N GLN A 125 6.05 6.17 -6.22
CA GLN A 125 7.07 5.25 -6.71
C GLN A 125 7.35 4.10 -5.72
N GLN A 126 7.43 4.39 -4.42
CA GLN A 126 7.65 3.36 -3.40
C GLN A 126 6.45 2.40 -3.31
N GLU A 127 5.23 2.93 -3.34
CA GLU A 127 4.00 2.13 -3.32
C GLU A 127 3.88 1.27 -4.57
N ALA A 128 4.17 1.83 -5.75
CA ALA A 128 4.22 1.07 -6.99
C ALA A 128 5.23 -0.08 -6.90
N ARG A 129 6.48 0.17 -6.44
CA ARG A 129 7.48 -0.90 -6.26
C ARG A 129 7.01 -1.98 -5.29
N SER A 130 6.36 -1.59 -4.20
CA SER A 130 5.86 -2.53 -3.19
C SER A 130 4.74 -3.42 -3.73
N LEU A 131 3.91 -2.92 -4.65
CA LEU A 131 2.88 -3.72 -5.33
C LEU A 131 3.48 -4.73 -6.31
N TRP A 132 4.67 -4.46 -6.85
CA TRP A 132 5.33 -5.31 -7.85
C TRP A 132 6.15 -6.43 -7.19
N THR A 133 6.44 -6.33 -5.89
CA THR A 133 7.14 -7.37 -5.11
C THR A 133 6.24 -8.53 -4.64
N CYS A 134 5.03 -8.69 -5.19
CA CYS A 134 4.24 -9.91 -5.06
C CYS A 134 3.89 -10.51 -6.43
N PRO A 135 4.73 -11.42 -6.94
CA PRO A 135 4.35 -12.34 -8.00
C PRO A 135 4.40 -13.80 -7.56
N GLU A 136 3.48 -14.26 -6.70
CA GLU A 136 3.13 -15.69 -6.46
C GLU A 136 1.63 -15.66 -6.00
N ASP A 137 0.60 -16.24 -6.64
CA ASP A 137 0.47 -17.43 -7.48
C ASP A 137 -0.45 -17.13 -8.68
N ARG A 138 0.10 -17.21 -9.89
CA ARG A 138 -0.72 -17.53 -11.07
C ARG A 138 -0.27 -18.91 -11.48
N GLU A 139 -0.82 -19.91 -10.81
CA GLU A 139 -0.84 -21.29 -11.33
C GLU A 139 -1.27 -21.18 -12.79
N PRO A 140 -0.42 -21.57 -13.76
CA PRO A 140 -0.94 -21.90 -15.06
C PRO A 140 -1.76 -23.17 -14.86
N ASP A 141 -3.08 -23.05 -14.89
CA ASP A 141 -3.95 -24.18 -15.23
C ASP A 141 -3.54 -24.67 -16.62
N SER A 142 -2.52 -25.51 -16.67
CA SER A 142 -2.13 -26.29 -17.83
C SER A 142 -1.54 -27.60 -17.31
N SER A 143 -2.43 -28.40 -16.73
CA SER A 143 -2.39 -29.83 -17.02
C SER A 143 -2.14 -30.01 -18.52
N THR A 144 -1.19 -30.88 -18.86
CA THR A 144 -0.73 -31.31 -20.19
C THR A 144 0.57 -30.66 -20.70
N ASP A 145 1.54 -31.54 -20.97
CA ASP A 145 2.67 -31.40 -21.89
C ASP A 145 3.83 -30.44 -21.56
N MET A 146 4.64 -30.82 -20.57
CA MET A 146 6.06 -30.40 -20.54
C MET A 146 7.05 -31.57 -20.36
N GLU A 147 6.62 -32.81 -20.54
CA GLU A 147 7.55 -33.96 -20.67
C GLU A 147 7.78 -34.37 -22.14
N GLN A 148 6.91 -33.94 -23.08
CA GLN A 148 7.01 -34.35 -24.48
C GLN A 148 8.06 -33.58 -25.31
N TYR A 149 8.62 -32.47 -24.81
CA TYR A 149 9.52 -31.61 -25.60
C TYR A 149 11.01 -31.99 -25.51
N MET A 150 11.36 -33.03 -24.75
CA MET A 150 12.74 -33.53 -24.63
C MET A 150 12.98 -34.84 -25.40
N GLU A 151 12.02 -35.29 -26.22
CA GLU A 151 12.10 -36.56 -26.95
C GLU A 151 12.31 -36.46 -28.47
N ASP A 152 12.38 -35.26 -29.05
CA ASP A 152 12.63 -35.11 -30.49
C ASP A 152 14.11 -35.38 -30.86
N GLN A 153 14.42 -36.66 -31.04
CA GLN A 153 15.63 -37.18 -31.69
C GLN A 153 15.62 -36.80 -33.18
N TYR A 154 15.94 -35.54 -33.50
CA TYR A 154 16.20 -35.10 -34.87
C TYR A 154 17.70 -34.89 -35.08
N TRP A 155 18.48 -35.96 -35.08
CA TRP A 155 19.79 -35.94 -35.74
C TRP A 155 20.03 -37.28 -36.46
N PRO A 156 20.15 -37.30 -37.79
CA PRO A 156 20.45 -38.54 -38.52
C PRO A 156 21.88 -39.02 -38.23
N ASP A 157 22.00 -40.28 -37.80
CA ASP A 157 23.24 -40.97 -37.39
C ASP A 157 24.12 -41.45 -38.57
N ASP A 158 24.11 -40.79 -39.73
CA ASP A 158 24.86 -41.25 -40.92
C ASP A 158 26.24 -40.60 -41.07
N LEU A 159 26.86 -40.13 -39.98
CA LEU A 159 28.23 -39.62 -39.98
C LEU A 159 29.06 -40.12 -38.80
N ALA A 160 29.28 -41.44 -38.69
CA ALA A 160 30.44 -41.96 -37.99
C ALA A 160 30.87 -43.33 -38.52
N HIS A 161 31.96 -43.33 -39.29
CA HIS A 161 32.77 -44.50 -39.57
C HIS A 161 33.12 -45.30 -38.31
N GLY A 162 33.13 -46.64 -38.38
CA GLY A 162 33.69 -47.44 -37.29
C GLY A 162 33.54 -48.95 -37.41
N SER A 163 34.37 -49.56 -38.24
CA SER A 163 34.72 -50.99 -38.33
C SER A 163 34.66 -51.83 -37.03
N ARG A 164 34.19 -53.08 -37.21
CA ARG A 164 34.70 -54.38 -36.67
C ARG A 164 34.17 -54.97 -35.34
N GLY A 165 33.66 -56.21 -35.50
CA GLY A 165 33.65 -57.32 -34.53
C GLY A 165 32.33 -57.45 -33.75
N GLY A 166 31.51 -58.50 -33.81
CA GLY A 166 31.70 -59.90 -34.20
C GLY A 166 31.38 -60.80 -32.99
N ALA A 167 30.20 -61.45 -32.93
CA ALA A 167 29.95 -62.78 -32.33
C ALA A 167 28.46 -63.14 -32.15
N ARG A 168 28.10 -64.32 -32.73
CA ARG A 168 27.28 -65.45 -32.18
C ARG A 168 25.75 -65.29 -32.08
N GLU A 169 25.03 -66.11 -32.86
CA GLU A 169 24.24 -67.33 -32.48
C GLU A 169 22.82 -66.93 -32.05
N ALA A 170 21.70 -67.56 -32.41
CA ALA A 170 21.30 -68.85 -32.98
C ALA A 170 20.00 -68.59 -33.81
N GLN A 171 19.21 -69.48 -34.40
CA GLN A 171 18.95 -70.90 -34.20
C GLN A 171 18.15 -71.42 -35.41
N ASP A 172 18.55 -72.57 -35.91
CA ASP A 172 17.76 -73.74 -36.30
C ASP A 172 16.22 -73.63 -36.52
N ARG A 173 15.75 -74.06 -37.71
CA ARG A 173 14.61 -74.98 -37.90
C ARG A 173 14.39 -75.31 -39.38
N ARG A 174 14.74 -76.55 -39.77
CA ARG A 174 14.24 -77.24 -40.98
C ARG A 174 13.77 -78.63 -40.56
N ASN A 175 12.45 -78.85 -40.62
CA ASN A 175 11.78 -79.93 -41.36
C ASN A 175 10.28 -79.85 -41.14
#